data_AF-A0A229VVJ3-F1
#
_entry.id   AF-A0A229VVJ3-F1
#
_cell.length_a   1.000
_cell.length_b   1.000
_cell.length_c   1.000
_cell.angle_alpha   90.00
_cell.angle_beta   90.00
_cell.angle_gamma   90.00
#
_symmetry.space_group_name_H-M   'P 1'
#
loop_
_entity.id
_entity.type
_entity.pdbx_description
1 polymer ?
#
loop_
_entity_poly.entity_id
_entity_poly.type
_entity_poly.pdbx_seq_one_letter_code
_entity_poly.pdbx_strand_id
1 'polypeptide(L)'
;METSHADPPPVAPKPRDDVESAIERALIVLLNEGADPSGPTERVELPSVKTLCAKAFVARSTFYAHYHHVGEVLETLERRLVRDLEELNEPLTVRDADGGDAHGAARVTLMPTLDYIRANEDAFRALLVSAPDVRFIERWKDAIKRQCRLRMTDGGGEPRTEGPRRPTVNRELILEIVASSMVSATTFWLHDPSKVHEQGVDGIVNTVFAALDALIVP
;
A
#
# COMPACT_ATOMS: atom_id res chain seq x y z
N MET A 1 -6.52 -29.48 -28.24
CA MET A 1 -7.13 -28.47 -27.36
C MET A 1 -6.48 -28.61 -26.00
N GLU A 2 -5.34 -27.94 -25.81
CA GLU A 2 -4.72 -27.80 -24.50
C GLU A 2 -5.42 -26.64 -23.78
N THR A 3 -6.08 -26.94 -22.68
CA THR A 3 -6.65 -25.95 -21.77
C THR A 3 -5.51 -25.29 -21.02
N SER A 4 -5.24 -24.03 -21.36
CA SER A 4 -4.37 -23.13 -20.60
C SER A 4 -4.91 -23.02 -19.17
N HIS A 5 -4.22 -23.67 -18.24
CA HIS A 5 -4.40 -23.44 -16.80
C HIS A 5 -3.73 -22.11 -16.49
N ALA A 6 -4.49 -21.02 -16.54
CA ALA A 6 -4.07 -19.77 -15.93
C ALA A 6 -3.91 -20.01 -14.42
N ASP A 7 -2.77 -19.62 -13.86
CA ASP A 7 -2.57 -19.64 -12.42
C ASP A 7 -3.64 -18.76 -11.74
N PRO A 8 -4.21 -19.20 -10.61
CA PRO A 8 -5.16 -18.40 -9.88
C PRO A 8 -4.51 -17.08 -9.44
N PRO A 9 -5.28 -15.97 -9.37
CA PRO A 9 -4.75 -14.70 -8.88
C PRO A 9 -4.16 -14.88 -7.47
N PRO A 10 -3.13 -14.10 -7.10
CA PRO A 10 -2.52 -14.17 -5.77
C PRO A 10 -3.61 -13.95 -4.72
N VAL A 11 -3.90 -15.01 -3.98
CA VAL A 11 -4.83 -14.98 -2.85
C VAL A 11 -4.15 -14.23 -1.72
N ALA A 12 -4.81 -13.22 -1.17
CA ALA A 12 -4.31 -12.50 -0.01
C ALA A 12 -3.85 -13.51 1.07
N PRO A 13 -2.64 -13.34 1.65
CA PRO A 13 -2.11 -14.30 2.61
C PRO A 13 -3.09 -14.47 3.77
N LYS A 14 -3.43 -15.72 4.11
CA LYS A 14 -4.34 -16.02 5.23
C LYS A 14 -3.77 -15.40 6.52
N PRO A 15 -4.63 -14.84 7.41
CA PRO A 15 -4.18 -14.37 8.72
C PRO A 15 -3.47 -15.50 9.45
N ARG A 16 -2.28 -15.24 9.99
CA ARG A 16 -1.59 -16.21 10.85
C ARG A 16 -2.27 -16.18 12.22
N ASP A 17 -2.53 -17.36 12.79
CA ASP A 17 -3.02 -17.52 14.16
C ASP A 17 -1.87 -17.65 15.15
N ASP A 18 -0.77 -16.94 14.89
CA ASP A 18 0.41 -16.91 15.74
C ASP A 18 0.36 -15.75 16.74
N VAL A 19 1.24 -15.83 17.73
CA VAL A 19 1.40 -14.84 18.80
C VAL A 19 1.70 -13.45 18.23
N GLU A 20 2.50 -13.37 17.17
CA GLU A 20 2.87 -12.13 16.49
C GLU A 20 1.63 -11.42 15.94
N SER A 21 0.76 -12.17 15.24
CA SER A 21 -0.49 -11.64 14.71
C SER A 21 -1.47 -11.20 15.80
N ALA A 22 -1.50 -11.90 16.94
CA ALA A 22 -2.30 -11.46 18.10
C ALA A 22 -1.78 -10.13 18.68
N ILE A 23 -0.46 -9.97 18.77
CA ILE A 23 0.18 -8.73 19.23
C ILE A 23 -0.05 -7.59 18.23
N GLU A 24 0.09 -7.83 16.92
CA GLU A 24 -0.21 -6.83 15.88
C GLU A 24 -1.67 -6.38 15.92
N ARG A 25 -2.63 -7.31 15.99
CA ARG A 25 -4.07 -6.98 16.10
C ARG A 25 -4.36 -6.14 17.33
N ALA A 26 -3.75 -6.48 18.47
CA ALA A 26 -3.92 -5.72 19.69
C ALA A 26 -3.37 -4.28 19.57
N LEU A 27 -2.22 -4.12 18.90
CA LEU A 27 -1.66 -2.79 18.62
C LEU A 27 -2.60 -1.97 17.72
N ILE A 28 -3.10 -2.56 16.64
CA ILE A 28 -4.04 -1.91 15.71
C ILE A 28 -5.28 -1.39 16.45
N VAL A 29 -5.87 -2.23 17.31
CA VAL A 29 -7.04 -1.83 18.10
C VAL A 29 -6.71 -0.66 19.03
N LEU A 30 -5.57 -0.71 19.73
CA LEU A 30 -5.16 0.37 20.64
C LEU A 30 -4.89 1.69 19.91
N LEU A 31 -4.31 1.64 18.71
CA LEU A 31 -4.08 2.82 17.88
C LEU A 31 -5.40 3.45 17.41
N ASN A 32 -6.38 2.62 17.05
CA ASN A 32 -7.71 3.09 16.65
C ASN A 32 -8.54 3.61 17.85
N GLU A 33 -8.39 3.02 19.03
CA GLU A 33 -9.06 3.48 20.27
C GLU A 33 -8.50 4.81 20.80
N GLY A 34 -7.22 5.09 20.55
CA GLY A 34 -6.55 6.32 21.00
C GLY A 34 -6.88 7.57 20.18
N ALA A 35 -7.62 7.44 19.07
CA ALA A 35 -7.98 8.56 18.23
C ALA A 35 -9.20 9.30 18.78
N ASP A 36 -9.06 10.60 19.04
CA ASP A 36 -10.21 11.48 19.25
C ASP A 36 -10.82 11.83 17.88
N PRO A 37 -12.07 11.42 17.58
CA PRO A 37 -12.73 11.73 16.31
C PRO A 37 -13.01 13.24 16.11
N SER A 38 -12.80 14.08 17.13
CA SER A 38 -13.08 15.53 17.09
C SER A 38 -11.87 16.42 17.43
N GLY A 39 -10.72 15.83 17.77
CA GLY A 39 -9.54 16.56 18.24
C GLY A 39 -8.53 16.85 17.12
N PRO A 40 -7.65 17.86 17.28
CA PRO A 40 -6.48 17.99 16.42
C PRO A 40 -5.67 16.71 16.46
N THR A 41 -5.01 16.37 15.36
CA THR A 41 -4.17 15.18 15.15
C THR A 41 -2.93 15.23 16.06
N GLU A 42 -3.14 15.12 17.36
CA GLU A 42 -2.07 15.03 18.34
C GLU A 42 -1.40 13.67 18.17
N ARG A 43 -0.09 13.65 18.34
CA ARG A 43 0.73 12.46 18.11
C ARG A 43 0.26 11.38 19.08
N VAL A 44 -0.40 10.33 18.58
CA VAL A 44 -0.83 9.21 19.41
C VAL A 44 0.41 8.51 19.96
N GLU A 45 0.61 8.58 21.28
CA GLU A 45 1.70 7.89 21.95
C GLU A 45 1.49 6.37 21.87
N LEU A 46 2.56 5.63 21.60
CA LEU A 46 2.48 4.18 21.56
C LEU A 46 2.08 3.61 22.92
N PRO A 47 1.24 2.56 22.96
CA PRO A 47 0.87 1.92 24.21
C PRO A 47 2.10 1.30 24.88
N SER A 48 2.06 1.20 26.22
CA SER A 48 3.08 0.46 26.95
C SER A 48 3.03 -1.04 26.61
N VAL A 49 4.16 -1.75 26.76
CA VAL A 49 4.21 -3.23 26.61
C VAL A 49 3.18 -3.91 27.51
N LYS A 50 2.94 -3.38 28.72
CA LYS A 50 1.93 -3.90 29.65
C LYS A 50 0.53 -3.80 29.05
N THR A 51 0.16 -2.64 28.51
CA THR A 51 -1.14 -2.39 27.90
C THR A 51 -1.34 -3.28 26.68
N LEU A 52 -0.32 -3.37 25.81
CA LEU A 52 -0.36 -4.19 24.61
C LEU A 52 -0.51 -5.68 24.95
N CYS A 53 0.29 -6.20 25.88
CA CYS A 53 0.20 -7.60 26.33
C CYS A 53 -1.17 -7.94 26.91
N ALA A 54 -1.75 -7.02 27.71
CA ALA A 54 -3.08 -7.21 28.27
C ALA A 54 -4.16 -7.27 27.18
N LYS A 55 -4.07 -6.40 26.16
CA LYS A 55 -4.99 -6.39 25.01
C LYS A 55 -4.84 -7.64 24.12
N ALA A 56 -3.61 -8.12 23.94
CA ALA A 56 -3.29 -9.31 23.15
C ALA A 56 -3.58 -10.63 23.87
N PHE A 57 -3.88 -10.61 25.18
CA PHE A 57 -3.94 -11.79 26.04
C PHE A 57 -2.64 -12.62 26.02
N VAL A 58 -1.50 -11.94 26.00
CA VAL A 58 -0.15 -12.54 25.94
C VAL A 58 0.65 -12.18 27.20
N ALA A 59 1.44 -13.13 27.73
CA ALA A 59 2.34 -12.84 28.84
C ALA A 59 3.51 -11.95 28.39
N ARG A 60 4.01 -11.07 29.28
CA ARG A 60 5.16 -10.20 28.96
C ARG A 60 6.41 -10.98 28.56
N SER A 61 6.66 -12.14 29.18
CA SER A 61 7.77 -13.02 28.81
C SER A 61 7.64 -13.54 27.38
N THR A 62 6.41 -13.84 26.95
CA THR A 62 6.11 -14.25 25.58
C THR A 62 6.30 -13.08 24.62
N PHE A 63 5.85 -11.86 24.97
CA PHE A 63 6.14 -10.67 24.17
C PHE A 63 7.65 -10.49 23.95
N TYR A 64 8.45 -10.55 25.03
CA TYR A 64 9.90 -10.39 24.95
C TYR A 64 10.65 -11.52 24.25
N ALA A 65 9.98 -12.63 23.92
CA ALA A 65 10.53 -13.68 23.07
C ALA A 65 10.47 -13.30 21.57
N HIS A 66 9.58 -12.37 21.19
CA HIS A 66 9.38 -11.94 19.80
C HIS A 66 9.80 -10.49 19.54
N TYR A 67 9.65 -9.61 20.53
CA TYR A 67 9.87 -8.17 20.38
C TYR A 67 10.55 -7.56 21.61
N HIS A 68 11.43 -6.58 21.41
CA HIS A 68 12.09 -5.84 22.47
C HIS A 68 11.23 -4.67 22.99
N HIS A 69 10.43 -4.04 22.13
CA HIS A 69 9.56 -2.92 22.48
C HIS A 69 8.41 -2.74 21.48
N VAL A 70 7.37 -1.99 21.85
CA VAL A 70 6.18 -1.79 21.01
C VAL A 70 6.49 -1.17 19.64
N GLY A 71 7.49 -0.30 19.55
CA GLY A 71 7.91 0.30 18.27
C GLY A 71 8.39 -0.73 17.23
N GLU A 72 8.84 -1.91 17.66
CA GLU A 72 9.29 -2.99 16.78
C GLU A 72 8.11 -3.77 16.20
N VAL A 73 7.05 -3.94 17.00
CA VAL A 73 5.76 -4.46 16.52
C VAL A 73 5.20 -3.55 15.43
N LEU A 74 5.17 -2.24 15.71
CA LEU A 74 4.71 -1.25 14.74
C LEU A 74 5.54 -1.32 13.45
N GLU A 75 6.87 -1.34 13.55
CA GLU A 75 7.73 -1.42 12.35
C GLU A 75 7.53 -2.73 11.56
N THR A 76 7.28 -3.84 12.26
CA THR A 76 7.00 -5.13 11.62
C THR A 76 5.68 -5.10 10.87
N LEU A 77 4.64 -4.54 11.47
CA LEU A 77 3.34 -4.29 10.83
C LEU A 77 3.50 -3.41 9.58
N GLU A 78 4.18 -2.26 9.69
CA GLU A 78 4.41 -1.35 8.56
C GLU A 78 5.13 -2.04 7.40
N ARG A 79 6.23 -2.75 7.69
CA ARG A 79 7.00 -3.47 6.68
C ARG A 79 6.18 -4.55 6.00
N ARG A 80 5.38 -5.29 6.78
CA ARG A 80 4.49 -6.32 6.25
C ARG A 80 3.47 -5.72 5.29
N LEU A 81 2.74 -4.69 5.72
CA LEU A 81 1.72 -4.02 4.89
C LEU A 81 2.31 -3.47 3.58
N VAL A 82 3.45 -2.78 3.64
CA VAL A 82 4.07 -2.21 2.43
C VAL A 82 4.62 -3.31 1.51
N ARG A 83 5.26 -4.34 2.07
CA ARG A 83 5.80 -5.45 1.25
C ARG A 83 4.67 -6.20 0.54
N ASP A 84 3.59 -6.50 1.23
CA ASP A 84 2.45 -7.20 0.62
C ASP A 84 1.82 -6.34 -0.50
N LEU A 85 1.74 -5.02 -0.32
CA LEU A 85 1.35 -4.09 -1.39
C LEU A 85 2.34 -4.06 -2.56
N GLU A 86 3.65 -4.14 -2.29
CA GLU A 86 4.66 -4.20 -3.34
C GLU A 86 4.51 -5.47 -4.18
N GLU A 87 4.32 -6.63 -3.53
CA GLU A 87 4.12 -7.92 -4.18
C GLU A 87 2.83 -7.94 -5.02
N LEU A 88 1.72 -7.41 -4.50
CA LEU A 88 0.44 -7.32 -5.23
C LEU A 88 0.50 -6.41 -6.45
N ASN A 89 1.29 -5.34 -6.38
CA ASN A 89 1.42 -4.36 -7.46
C ASN A 89 2.59 -4.68 -8.40
N GLU A 90 3.31 -5.78 -8.22
CA GLU A 90 4.40 -6.17 -9.12
C GLU A 90 3.94 -6.33 -10.58
N PRO A 91 2.77 -6.89 -10.90
CA PRO A 91 2.28 -6.91 -12.27
C PRO A 91 2.08 -5.52 -12.89
N LEU A 92 1.97 -4.46 -12.09
CA LEU A 92 1.80 -3.08 -12.56
C LEU A 92 3.13 -2.41 -12.95
N THR A 93 4.26 -3.04 -12.61
CA THR A 93 5.61 -2.57 -12.96
C THR A 93 5.99 -2.98 -14.38
N VAL A 94 5.37 -4.04 -14.91
CA VAL A 94 5.59 -4.54 -16.27
C VAL A 94 4.57 -3.92 -17.21
N ARG A 95 5.05 -3.18 -18.22
CA ARG A 95 4.24 -2.80 -19.38
C ARG A 95 4.43 -3.89 -20.42
N ASP A 96 3.36 -4.59 -20.80
CA ASP A 96 3.41 -5.59 -21.87
C ASP A 96 4.14 -4.99 -23.08
N ALA A 97 5.34 -5.51 -23.34
CA ALA A 97 6.03 -5.31 -24.59
C ALA A 97 5.36 -6.23 -25.61
N ASP A 98 4.99 -5.69 -26.76
CA ASP A 98 4.46 -6.41 -27.93
C ASP A 98 3.08 -7.06 -27.80
N GLY A 99 2.04 -6.22 -27.86
CA GLY A 99 0.71 -6.62 -28.33
C GLY A 99 0.22 -5.63 -29.37
N GLY A 100 0.25 -6.02 -30.66
CA GLY A 100 -0.02 -5.20 -31.84
C GLY A 100 -1.44 -4.68 -32.03
N ASP A 101 -2.17 -4.40 -30.96
CA ASP A 101 -3.52 -3.85 -31.02
C ASP A 101 -3.48 -2.38 -30.59
N ALA A 102 -3.80 -1.48 -31.52
CA ALA A 102 -3.77 -0.03 -31.35
C ALA A 102 -4.72 0.54 -30.25
N HIS A 103 -5.27 -0.31 -29.37
CA HIS A 103 -6.12 0.05 -28.23
C HIS A 103 -5.85 -0.80 -26.96
N GLY A 104 -4.78 -1.61 -26.92
CA GLY A 104 -4.56 -2.61 -25.86
C GLY A 104 -3.42 -2.29 -24.90
N ALA A 105 -3.51 -1.21 -24.12
CA ALA A 105 -2.81 -1.23 -22.84
C ALA A 105 -3.50 -2.31 -21.99
N ALA A 106 -2.79 -3.35 -21.56
CA ALA A 106 -3.34 -4.30 -20.61
C ALA A 106 -4.01 -3.52 -19.47
N ARG A 107 -5.30 -3.78 -19.23
CA ARG A 107 -6.06 -3.07 -18.20
C ARG A 107 -5.41 -3.38 -16.85
N VAL A 108 -4.59 -2.47 -16.38
CA VAL A 108 -4.06 -2.45 -15.03
C VAL A 108 -5.28 -2.32 -14.11
N THR A 109 -5.52 -3.36 -13.30
CA THR A 109 -6.54 -3.31 -12.26
C THR A 109 -5.86 -3.04 -10.92
N LEU A 110 -6.38 -2.07 -10.16
CA LEU A 110 -5.98 -1.87 -8.77
C LEU A 110 -6.82 -2.70 -7.79
N MET A 111 -7.75 -3.51 -8.29
CA MET A 111 -8.65 -4.29 -7.44
C MET A 111 -7.90 -5.16 -6.42
N PRO A 112 -6.83 -5.90 -6.75
CA PRO A 112 -6.08 -6.66 -5.75
C PRO A 112 -5.54 -5.79 -4.61
N THR A 113 -5.10 -4.57 -4.93
CA THR A 113 -4.61 -3.59 -3.95
C THR A 113 -5.73 -3.03 -3.09
N LEU A 114 -6.88 -2.70 -3.69
CA LEU A 114 -8.05 -2.23 -2.95
C LEU A 114 -8.62 -3.32 -2.04
N ASP A 115 -8.71 -4.54 -2.53
CA ASP A 115 -9.15 -5.71 -1.76
C ASP A 115 -8.22 -5.97 -0.58
N TYR A 116 -6.90 -5.83 -0.77
CA TYR A 116 -5.92 -5.97 0.31
C TYR A 116 -6.06 -4.86 1.35
N ILE A 117 -6.20 -3.60 0.93
CA ILE A 117 -6.43 -2.48 1.85
C ILE A 117 -7.71 -2.71 2.64
N ARG A 118 -8.78 -3.19 2.00
CA ARG A 118 -10.04 -3.51 2.65
C ARG A 118 -9.94 -4.68 3.62
N ALA A 119 -9.20 -5.73 3.26
CA ALA A 119 -8.95 -6.87 4.14
C ALA A 119 -8.12 -6.47 5.38
N ASN A 120 -7.35 -5.39 5.30
CA ASN A 120 -6.52 -4.85 6.38
C ASN A 120 -7.00 -3.45 6.84
N GLU A 121 -8.29 -3.14 6.67
CA GLU A 121 -8.82 -1.77 6.80
C GLU A 121 -8.46 -1.16 8.16
N ASP A 122 -8.60 -1.90 9.25
CA ASP A 122 -8.29 -1.42 10.60
C ASP A 122 -6.82 -1.01 10.75
N ALA A 123 -5.90 -1.73 10.10
CA ALA A 123 -4.47 -1.43 10.14
C ALA A 123 -4.15 -0.15 9.34
N PHE A 124 -4.70 -0.03 8.13
CA PHE A 124 -4.53 1.18 7.33
C PHE A 124 -5.21 2.39 7.98
N ARG A 125 -6.40 2.21 8.55
CA ARG A 125 -7.10 3.24 9.33
C ARG A 125 -6.26 3.68 10.52
N ALA A 126 -5.68 2.74 11.26
CA ALA A 126 -4.79 3.05 12.37
C ALA A 126 -3.62 3.94 11.94
N LEU A 127 -2.95 3.60 10.84
CA LEU A 127 -1.71 4.23 10.40
C LEU A 127 -1.91 5.49 9.53
N LEU A 128 -3.09 5.70 8.95
CA LEU A 128 -3.36 6.84 8.04
C LEU A 128 -4.36 7.85 8.62
N VAL A 129 -5.26 7.41 9.50
CA VAL A 129 -6.37 8.23 10.00
C VAL A 129 -6.28 8.42 11.50
N SER A 130 -6.30 7.34 12.26
CA SER A 130 -6.44 7.37 13.73
C SER A 130 -5.17 7.86 14.42
N ALA A 131 -4.02 7.32 14.00
CA ALA A 131 -2.70 7.66 14.52
C ALA A 131 -1.72 7.78 13.34
N PRO A 132 -1.79 8.87 12.54
CA PRO A 132 -1.02 8.98 11.30
C PRO A 132 0.47 8.77 11.52
N ASP A 133 0.99 7.69 10.94
CA ASP A 133 2.38 7.30 11.08
C ASP A 133 3.19 7.77 9.87
N VAL A 134 4.03 8.79 10.10
CA VAL A 134 4.85 9.39 9.04
C VAL A 134 5.81 8.38 8.43
N ARG A 135 6.33 7.43 9.22
CA ARG A 135 7.28 6.41 8.73
C ARG A 135 6.61 5.45 7.76
N PHE A 136 5.40 5.01 8.06
CA PHE A 136 4.55 4.20 7.21
C PHE A 136 4.22 4.92 5.91
N ILE A 137 3.75 6.17 6.00
CA ILE A 137 3.39 7.00 4.85
C ILE A 137 4.57 7.13 3.89
N GLU A 138 5.75 7.50 4.40
CA GLU A 138 6.94 7.66 3.56
C GLU A 138 7.43 6.32 3.00
N ARG A 139 7.39 5.24 3.78
CA ARG A 139 7.74 3.89 3.30
C ARG A 139 6.84 3.44 2.16
N TRP A 140 5.54 3.69 2.28
CA TRP A 140 4.57 3.34 1.25
C TRP A 140 4.72 4.21 0.00
N LYS A 141 4.94 5.51 0.16
CA LYS A 141 5.27 6.39 -0.97
C LYS A 141 6.52 5.91 -1.70
N ASP A 142 7.57 5.54 -0.98
CA ASP A 142 8.81 5.06 -1.58
C ASP A 142 8.61 3.75 -2.35
N ALA A 143 7.74 2.85 -1.88
CA ALA A 143 7.33 1.66 -2.61
C ALA A 143 6.64 2.01 -3.94
N ILE A 144 5.65 2.89 -3.91
CA ILE A 144 4.95 3.37 -5.11
C ILE A 144 5.96 4.00 -6.09
N LYS A 145 6.86 4.85 -5.58
CA LYS A 145 7.90 5.50 -6.42
C LYS A 145 8.83 4.47 -7.06
N ARG A 146 9.26 3.43 -6.33
CA ARG A 146 10.07 2.33 -6.91
C ARG A 146 9.33 1.62 -8.04
N GLN A 147 8.08 1.24 -7.82
CA GLN A 147 7.26 0.54 -8.82
C GLN A 147 7.01 1.41 -10.06
N CYS A 148 6.67 2.69 -9.85
CA CYS A 148 6.55 3.63 -10.94
C CYS A 148 7.86 3.80 -11.71
N ARG A 149 9.02 3.86 -11.04
CA ARG A 149 10.34 3.93 -11.70
C ARG A 149 10.63 2.73 -12.59
N LEU A 150 10.32 1.52 -12.13
CA LEU A 150 10.49 0.28 -12.91
C LEU A 150 9.68 0.33 -14.21
N ARG A 151 8.44 0.83 -14.16
CA ARG A 151 7.58 1.02 -15.34
C ARG A 151 8.16 1.99 -16.38
N MET A 152 9.01 2.94 -15.95
CA MET A 152 9.67 3.90 -16.86
C MET A 152 10.99 3.39 -17.46
N THR A 153 11.48 2.24 -17.00
CA THR A 153 12.73 1.64 -17.47
C THR A 153 12.45 0.53 -18.46
N ASP A 154 13.40 0.26 -19.34
CA ASP A 154 13.28 -0.73 -20.42
C ASP A 154 13.66 -2.16 -19.98
N GLY A 155 13.30 -2.60 -18.77
CA GLY A 155 13.67 -3.92 -18.26
C GLY A 155 15.18 -4.13 -18.01
N GLY A 156 16.06 -3.40 -18.71
CA GLY A 156 17.51 -3.30 -18.51
C GLY A 156 17.93 -2.20 -17.54
N GLY A 157 16.96 -1.40 -17.04
CA GLY A 157 17.20 -0.33 -16.08
C GLY A 157 17.58 1.00 -16.71
N GLU A 158 17.71 1.08 -18.03
CA GLU A 158 17.88 2.34 -18.74
C GLU A 158 16.53 3.07 -18.86
N PRO A 159 16.51 4.41 -18.78
CA PRO A 159 15.31 5.16 -19.09
C PRO A 159 14.89 4.85 -20.53
N ARG A 160 13.63 4.46 -20.72
CA ARG A 160 13.08 4.32 -22.08
C ARG A 160 13.31 5.62 -22.86
N THR A 161 13.76 5.49 -24.10
CA THR A 161 14.06 6.63 -24.99
C THR A 161 13.05 6.79 -26.13
N GLU A 162 12.09 5.87 -26.25
CA GLU A 162 11.08 5.84 -27.31
C GLU A 162 9.66 6.11 -26.78
N GLY A 163 9.04 7.17 -27.32
CA GLY A 163 7.65 7.59 -27.15
C GLY A 163 7.46 9.10 -27.44
N PRO A 164 6.25 9.66 -27.25
CA PRO A 164 5.87 11.00 -27.75
C PRO A 164 6.53 12.24 -27.10
N ARG A 165 7.34 12.10 -26.05
CA ARG A 165 7.97 13.15 -25.22
C ARG A 165 9.44 12.83 -24.93
N ARG A 166 10.16 13.80 -24.35
CA ARG A 166 11.55 13.64 -23.88
C ARG A 166 11.56 13.48 -22.35
N PRO A 167 12.57 12.81 -21.77
CA PRO A 167 12.75 12.76 -20.32
C PRO A 167 12.71 14.17 -19.71
N THR A 168 11.83 14.39 -18.73
CA THR A 168 11.71 15.67 -18.02
C THR A 168 12.64 15.69 -16.80
N VAL A 169 13.20 16.86 -16.51
CA VAL A 169 13.98 17.10 -15.27
C VAL A 169 13.11 17.00 -14.01
N ASN A 170 11.79 17.07 -14.14
CA ASN A 170 10.83 17.05 -13.02
C ASN A 170 10.34 15.63 -12.64
N ARG A 171 11.06 14.57 -13.05
CA ARG A 171 10.66 13.17 -12.83
C ARG A 171 10.40 12.85 -11.34
N GLU A 172 11.27 13.32 -10.45
CA GLU A 172 11.12 13.09 -9.01
C GLU A 172 9.90 13.81 -8.43
N LEU A 173 9.56 15.00 -8.93
CA LEU A 173 8.34 15.70 -8.53
C LEU A 173 7.09 14.95 -8.99
N ILE A 174 7.08 14.43 -10.22
CA ILE A 174 5.95 13.63 -10.73
C ILE A 174 5.76 12.39 -9.85
N LEU A 175 6.83 11.67 -9.55
CA LEU A 175 6.83 10.51 -8.67
C LEU A 175 6.26 10.83 -7.28
N GLU A 176 6.66 11.96 -6.70
CA GLU A 176 6.15 12.41 -5.40
C GLU A 176 4.65 12.77 -5.46
N ILE A 177 4.20 13.45 -6.52
CA ILE A 177 2.79 13.77 -6.73
C ILE A 177 1.95 12.48 -6.82
N VAL A 178 2.43 11.48 -7.55
CA VAL A 178 1.74 10.18 -7.69
C VAL A 178 1.60 9.50 -6.34
N ALA A 179 2.73 9.30 -5.67
CA ALA A 179 2.78 8.58 -4.40
C ALA A 179 1.91 9.29 -3.35
N SER A 180 2.01 10.61 -3.26
CA SER A 180 1.18 11.42 -2.35
C SER A 180 -0.31 11.36 -2.69
N SER A 181 -0.67 11.37 -3.97
CA SER A 181 -2.06 11.28 -4.40
C SER A 181 -2.69 9.95 -4.01
N MET A 182 -1.95 8.84 -4.16
CA MET A 182 -2.45 7.51 -3.79
C MET A 182 -2.64 7.38 -2.28
N VAL A 183 -1.65 7.77 -1.47
CA VAL A 183 -1.79 7.76 0.00
C VAL A 183 -2.96 8.65 0.44
N SER A 184 -3.10 9.84 -0.15
CA SER A 184 -4.18 10.78 0.18
C SER A 184 -5.56 10.22 -0.21
N ALA A 185 -5.68 9.58 -1.37
CA ALA A 185 -6.92 8.97 -1.83
C ALA A 185 -7.34 7.81 -0.90
N THR A 186 -6.40 6.94 -0.50
CA THR A 186 -6.68 5.87 0.46
C THR A 186 -7.05 6.43 1.84
N THR A 187 -6.34 7.46 2.31
CA THR A 187 -6.67 8.13 3.59
C THR A 187 -8.09 8.69 3.56
N PHE A 188 -8.47 9.38 2.47
CA PHE A 188 -9.82 9.90 2.28
C PHE A 188 -10.87 8.78 2.27
N TRP A 189 -10.60 7.70 1.54
CA TRP A 189 -11.50 6.54 1.49
C TRP A 189 -11.73 5.93 2.88
N LEU A 190 -10.66 5.74 3.66
CA LEU A 190 -10.76 5.16 4.99
C LEU A 190 -11.47 6.10 5.97
N HIS A 191 -11.25 7.41 5.86
CA HIS A 191 -11.94 8.40 6.67
C HIS A 191 -13.45 8.45 6.37
N ASP A 192 -13.83 8.41 5.10
CA ASP A 192 -15.22 8.53 4.64
C ASP A 192 -15.60 7.42 3.63
N PRO A 193 -15.74 6.15 4.07
CA PRO A 193 -15.92 5.02 3.15
C PRO A 193 -17.22 5.10 2.35
N SER A 194 -18.25 5.78 2.87
CA SER A 194 -19.52 5.98 2.17
C SER A 194 -19.43 6.92 0.96
N LYS A 195 -18.35 7.71 0.85
CA LYS A 195 -18.14 8.66 -0.26
C LYS A 195 -17.40 8.03 -1.44
N VAL A 196 -16.95 6.78 -1.34
CA VAL A 196 -16.19 6.09 -2.39
C VAL A 196 -16.96 4.87 -2.87
N HIS A 197 -17.21 4.80 -4.18
CA HIS A 197 -17.85 3.66 -4.80
C HIS A 197 -16.82 2.83 -5.57
N GLU A 198 -16.50 1.65 -5.05
CA GLU A 198 -15.37 0.81 -5.50
C GLU A 198 -15.46 0.42 -6.99
N GLN A 199 -16.66 0.17 -7.50
CA GLN A 199 -16.87 -0.17 -8.92
C GLN A 199 -16.47 0.96 -9.89
N GLY A 200 -16.36 2.20 -9.42
CA GLY A 200 -15.90 3.34 -10.21
C GLY A 200 -14.40 3.63 -10.08
N VAL A 201 -13.70 3.00 -9.14
CA VAL A 201 -12.31 3.35 -8.81
C VAL A 201 -11.36 2.97 -9.94
N ASP A 202 -11.55 1.79 -10.56
CA ASP A 202 -10.72 1.36 -11.70
C ASP A 202 -10.74 2.37 -12.86
N GLY A 203 -11.86 3.05 -13.11
CA GLY A 203 -11.95 4.08 -14.15
C GLY A 203 -11.11 5.32 -13.83
N ILE A 204 -11.16 5.77 -12.58
CA ILE A 204 -10.38 6.91 -12.08
C ILE A 204 -8.89 6.57 -12.10
N VAL A 205 -8.54 5.40 -11.59
CA VAL A 205 -7.19 4.87 -11.52
C VAL A 205 -6.58 4.72 -12.91
N ASN A 206 -7.30 4.12 -13.86
CA ASN A 206 -6.81 4.00 -15.23
C ASN A 206 -6.61 5.36 -15.89
N THR A 207 -7.46 6.35 -15.58
CA THR A 207 -7.27 7.73 -16.05
C THR A 207 -6.00 8.35 -15.46
N VAL A 208 -5.77 8.15 -14.15
CA VAL A 208 -4.55 8.62 -13.48
C VAL A 208 -3.33 7.91 -14.08
N PHE A 209 -3.32 6.58 -14.17
CA PHE A 209 -2.21 5.83 -14.76
C PHE A 209 -1.96 6.20 -16.23
N ALA A 210 -2.99 6.45 -17.03
CA ALA A 210 -2.83 6.92 -18.41
C ALA A 210 -2.23 8.34 -18.46
N ALA A 211 -2.68 9.24 -17.58
CA ALA A 211 -2.09 10.57 -17.45
C ALA A 211 -0.63 10.49 -16.97
N LEU A 212 -0.33 9.56 -16.07
CA LEU A 212 1.01 9.29 -15.58
C LEU A 212 1.90 8.71 -16.66
N ASP A 213 1.45 7.70 -17.39
CA ASP A 213 2.16 7.19 -18.56
C ASP A 213 2.44 8.33 -19.55
N ALA A 214 1.49 9.26 -19.77
CA ALA A 214 1.69 10.43 -20.64
C ALA A 214 2.64 11.52 -20.09
N LEU A 215 2.94 11.52 -18.78
CA LEU A 215 3.85 12.45 -18.10
C LEU A 215 5.23 11.85 -17.85
N ILE A 216 5.29 10.53 -17.73
CA ILE A 216 6.42 9.76 -17.24
C ILE A 216 7.16 9.06 -18.37
N VAL A 217 6.41 8.50 -19.32
CA VAL A 217 6.97 7.82 -20.47
C VAL A 217 7.31 8.93 -21.48
N PRO A 218 8.59 9.12 -21.81
CA PRO A 218 8.95 9.90 -22.99
C PRO A 218 8.24 9.24 -24.14
#